data_AF-A0A4S4NRT4-F1
#
_entry.id   AF-A0A4S4NRT4-F1
#
_cell.length_a   1.000
_cell.length_b   1.000
_cell.length_c   1.000
_cell.angle_alpha   90.00
_cell.angle_beta   90.00
_cell.angle_gamma   90.00
#
_symmetry.space_group_name_H-M   'P 1'
#
loop_
_entity.id
_entity.type
_entity.pdbx_description
1 polymer ?
#
loop_
_entity_poly.entity_id
_entity_poly.type
_entity_poly.pdbx_seq_one_letter_code
_entity_poly.pdbx_strand_id
1 'polypeptide(L)'
;MRNRIAVWGRDAQEKRVLITIELQVTDNIVRIETFPEKVVTDEVYTAFMEKWRKGDEAELPEPDRVIARELSVSESLLPDDLRAEQTDMILRAQTEWHFHVLSEKLAQNYRSELAEIEDRIERAGAYSGELWNQAKAFWQKVQGQLQDKTLMREQGNELRKRSDAVFARLKELRQAVNAQYEAESAKQKEKFAKLLEGLETRIEEGTHLNKVFQELRDVQRKFHGVKFTKEDRDAIYGRIDAAFKTVKEKRGQGSGDKAAGGGAIGRNEARYQGLMKAMERMRKSIGRDEEDLKFERRRIERTDGQLEAQIRQAKIVMIESRIASKNEKLADMVKTQTMLEARMEKDKQRAEKEARKAAERQAKAAAKAKIAASMQDRNLSPEEEAKLKAAAEAIKAGKKQAKADRKSMKSAPPGDHVANFAALSQVLAGEVHVPRKERTAAPSLLSKATERIDQAVDTAEHEVQKVVDTVKAAAQVLSEEE
;
A
#
# COMPACT_ATOMS: atom_id res chain seq x y z
N MET A 1 41.79 -26.65 26.89
CA MET A 1 41.72 -27.87 27.74
C MET A 1 43.06 -28.57 27.68
N ARG A 2 43.42 -29.42 28.67
CA ARG A 2 44.66 -30.20 28.58
C ARG A 2 44.39 -31.44 27.74
N ASN A 3 45.23 -31.69 26.73
CA ASN A 3 45.08 -32.81 25.81
C ASN A 3 46.07 -33.96 26.13
N ARG A 4 46.77 -33.89 27.26
CA ARG A 4 47.82 -34.84 27.67
C ARG A 4 47.67 -35.25 29.12
N ILE A 5 47.80 -36.54 29.38
CA ILE A 5 47.66 -37.16 30.71
C ILE A 5 48.82 -38.14 30.89
N ALA A 6 49.43 -38.13 32.08
CA ALA A 6 50.38 -39.13 32.52
C ALA A 6 49.89 -39.68 33.85
N VAL A 7 49.80 -41.01 33.96
CA VAL A 7 49.26 -41.69 35.15
C VAL A 7 49.93 -43.04 35.33
N TRP A 8 50.17 -43.44 36.58
CA TRP A 8 50.62 -44.79 36.89
C TRP A 8 49.51 -45.81 36.71
N GLY A 9 49.88 -47.01 36.27
CA GLY A 9 48.96 -48.11 36.04
C GLY A 9 49.67 -49.45 36.04
N ARG A 10 48.94 -50.49 35.62
CA ARG A 10 49.42 -51.85 35.47
C ARG A 10 49.15 -52.37 34.07
N ASP A 11 50.08 -53.18 33.58
CA ASP A 11 49.95 -53.92 32.32
C ASP A 11 49.27 -55.29 32.52
N ALA A 12 49.12 -56.07 31.45
CA ALA A 12 48.57 -57.42 31.47
C ALA A 12 49.34 -58.41 32.36
N GLN A 13 50.60 -58.11 32.70
CA GLN A 13 51.46 -58.92 33.57
C GLN A 13 51.45 -58.40 35.03
N GLU A 14 50.55 -57.47 35.36
CA GLU A 14 50.46 -56.79 36.67
C GLU A 14 51.75 -56.01 37.04
N LYS A 15 52.59 -55.67 36.05
CA LYS A 15 53.77 -54.82 36.24
C LYS A 15 53.36 -53.36 36.22
N ARG A 16 53.99 -52.57 37.09
CA ARG A 16 53.75 -51.14 37.18
C ARG A 16 54.37 -50.41 35.98
N VAL A 17 53.56 -49.63 35.29
CA VAL A 17 53.94 -48.86 34.10
C VAL A 17 53.38 -47.44 34.19
N LEU A 18 54.13 -46.47 33.68
CA LEU A 18 53.62 -45.13 33.45
C LEU A 18 52.87 -45.13 32.11
N ILE A 19 51.59 -44.78 32.14
CA ILE A 19 50.74 -44.67 30.97
C ILE A 19 50.62 -43.19 30.61
N THR A 20 51.03 -42.83 29.41
CA THR A 20 50.79 -41.51 28.83
C THR A 20 49.69 -41.59 27.80
N ILE A 21 48.84 -40.57 27.75
CA ILE A 21 47.71 -40.47 26.84
C ILE A 21 47.71 -39.06 26.26
N GLU A 22 47.80 -38.94 24.94
CA GLU A 22 47.76 -37.69 24.18
C GLU A 22 46.62 -37.71 23.17
N LEU A 23 45.76 -36.68 23.19
CA LEU A 23 44.72 -36.46 22.20
C LEU A 23 45.22 -35.53 21.08
N GLN A 24 45.21 -36.05 19.86
CA GLN A 24 45.27 -35.29 18.62
C GLN A 24 43.85 -34.89 18.22
N VAL A 25 43.47 -33.65 18.58
CA VAL A 25 42.09 -33.15 18.48
C VAL A 25 41.57 -33.14 17.05
N THR A 26 42.39 -32.67 16.10
CA THR A 26 42.03 -32.53 14.69
C THR A 26 41.72 -33.87 14.05
N ASP A 27 42.53 -34.88 14.36
CA ASP A 27 42.43 -36.20 13.73
C ASP A 27 41.52 -37.17 14.51
N ASN A 28 41.04 -36.78 15.68
CA ASN A 28 40.30 -37.65 16.61
C ASN A 28 41.12 -38.90 17.04
N ILE A 29 42.44 -38.77 17.13
CA ILE A 29 43.34 -39.87 17.49
C ILE A 29 43.85 -39.69 18.91
N VAL A 30 43.80 -40.75 19.70
CA VAL A 30 44.41 -40.85 21.01
C VAL A 30 45.66 -41.73 20.90
N ARG A 31 46.82 -41.16 21.20
CA ARG A 31 48.09 -41.87 21.30
C ARG A 31 48.32 -42.26 22.76
N ILE A 32 48.44 -43.55 23.02
CA ILE A 32 48.73 -44.13 24.33
C ILE A 32 50.13 -44.71 24.27
N GLU A 33 50.99 -44.31 25.20
CA GLU A 33 52.34 -44.85 25.32
C GLU A 33 52.54 -45.40 26.72
N THR A 34 53.34 -46.47 26.83
CA THR A 34 53.65 -47.07 28.14
C THR A 34 55.14 -47.10 28.37
N PHE A 35 55.54 -46.75 29.59
CA PHE A 35 56.93 -46.75 30.04
C PHE A 35 57.07 -47.64 31.28
N PRO A 36 57.93 -48.67 31.26
CA PRO A 36 58.19 -49.49 32.43
C PRO A 36 58.76 -48.66 33.59
N GLU A 37 58.37 -48.96 34.83
CA GLU A 37 58.86 -48.25 36.03
C GLU A 37 60.39 -48.16 36.10
N LYS A 38 61.11 -49.17 35.58
CA LYS A 38 62.58 -49.21 35.53
C LYS A 38 63.22 -48.07 34.72
N VAL A 39 62.50 -47.51 33.75
CA VAL A 39 62.99 -46.49 32.82
C VAL A 39 62.54 -45.09 33.26
N VAL A 40 61.55 -45.01 34.16
CA VAL A 40 60.97 -43.75 34.66
C VAL A 40 61.65 -43.38 35.98
N THR A 41 62.77 -42.65 35.89
CA THR A 41 63.39 -42.03 37.07
C THR A 41 62.54 -40.85 37.59
N ASP A 42 62.80 -40.39 38.81
CA ASP A 42 62.08 -39.25 39.40
C ASP A 42 62.19 -37.97 38.56
N GLU A 43 63.34 -37.76 37.91
CA GLU A 43 63.58 -36.65 36.98
C GLU A 43 62.71 -36.76 35.72
N VAL A 44 62.62 -37.97 35.15
CA VAL A 44 61.77 -38.26 33.97
C VAL A 44 60.29 -38.10 34.33
N TYR A 45 59.86 -38.59 35.49
CA TYR A 45 58.49 -38.41 35.96
C TYR A 45 58.13 -36.93 36.15
N THR A 46 59.04 -36.15 36.71
CA THR A 46 58.87 -34.70 36.85
C THR A 46 58.78 -34.02 35.48
N ALA A 47 59.60 -34.44 34.50
CA ALA A 47 59.52 -33.96 33.13
C ALA A 47 58.16 -34.26 32.48
N PHE A 48 57.60 -35.45 32.69
CA PHE A 48 56.25 -35.79 32.21
C PHE A 48 55.19 -34.87 32.85
N MET A 49 55.25 -34.67 34.16
CA MET A 49 54.23 -33.94 34.90
C MET A 49 54.27 -32.42 34.70
N GLU A 50 55.46 -31.84 34.63
CA GLU A 50 55.63 -30.38 34.61
C GLU A 50 55.80 -29.80 33.21
N LYS A 51 56.39 -30.55 32.26
CA LYS A 51 56.68 -30.09 30.90
C LYS A 51 55.73 -30.76 29.89
N TRP A 52 55.82 -32.08 29.73
CA TRP A 52 55.10 -32.79 28.67
C TRP A 52 53.57 -32.62 28.75
N ARG A 53 52.97 -32.74 29.94
CA ARG A 53 51.52 -32.52 30.15
C ARG A 53 51.04 -31.11 29.79
N LYS A 54 51.93 -30.12 29.78
CA LYS A 54 51.61 -28.73 29.42
C LYS A 54 51.82 -28.44 27.94
N GLY A 55 52.47 -29.33 27.20
CA GLY A 55 52.81 -29.10 25.80
C GLY A 55 54.28 -28.76 25.56
N ASP A 56 55.10 -28.64 26.61
CA ASP A 56 56.49 -28.19 26.50
C ASP A 56 57.42 -29.33 26.04
N GLU A 57 58.53 -28.95 25.38
CA GLU A 57 59.58 -29.91 24.98
C GLU A 57 60.27 -30.51 26.21
N ALA A 58 60.42 -31.83 26.19
CA ALA A 58 61.09 -32.60 27.23
C ALA A 58 61.83 -33.78 26.59
N GLU A 59 63.03 -34.06 27.07
CA GLU A 59 63.74 -35.29 26.73
C GLU A 59 63.09 -36.42 27.51
N LEU A 60 62.37 -37.29 26.79
CA LEU A 60 61.63 -38.41 27.35
C LEU A 60 62.26 -39.72 26.86
N PRO A 61 62.24 -40.79 27.67
CA PRO A 61 62.73 -42.09 27.25
C PRO A 61 61.91 -42.65 26.08
N GLU A 62 62.44 -43.67 25.41
CA GLU A 62 61.67 -44.37 24.37
C GLU A 62 60.52 -45.18 24.98
N PRO A 63 59.32 -45.13 24.37
CA PRO A 63 58.18 -45.90 24.85
C PRO A 63 58.35 -47.39 24.53
N ASP A 64 57.96 -48.25 25.47
CA ASP A 64 57.98 -49.70 25.30
C ASP A 64 56.85 -50.16 24.35
N ARG A 65 55.72 -49.45 24.38
CA ARG A 65 54.58 -49.69 23.50
C ARG A 65 53.91 -48.38 23.14
N VAL A 66 53.49 -48.27 21.88
CA VAL A 66 52.69 -47.15 21.35
C VAL A 66 51.42 -47.71 20.74
N ILE A 67 50.28 -47.14 21.11
CA ILE A 67 48.96 -47.51 20.58
C ILE A 67 48.30 -46.23 20.08
N ALA A 68 47.86 -46.24 18.82
CA ALA A 68 46.99 -45.20 18.28
C ALA A 68 45.58 -45.75 18.13
N ARG A 69 44.58 -45.02 18.63
CA ARG A 69 43.16 -45.39 18.53
C ARG A 69 42.30 -44.16 18.31
N GLU A 70 41.10 -44.36 17.78
CA GLU A 70 40.12 -43.28 17.72
C GLU A 70 39.43 -43.08 19.08
N LEU A 71 39.09 -41.85 19.41
CA LEU A 71 38.27 -41.57 20.58
C LEU A 71 36.80 -41.91 20.29
N SER A 72 36.23 -42.80 21.10
CA SER A 72 34.82 -43.20 21.04
C SER A 72 34.08 -42.89 22.35
N VAL A 73 32.76 -42.70 22.25
CA VAL A 73 31.87 -42.49 23.41
C VAL A 73 31.52 -43.81 24.08
N SER A 74 31.45 -44.89 23.30
CA SER A 74 31.00 -46.21 23.77
C SER A 74 32.15 -47.09 24.26
N GLU A 75 33.38 -46.81 23.81
CA GLU A 75 34.55 -47.60 24.16
C GLU A 75 35.41 -46.92 25.21
N SER A 76 36.12 -47.71 26.02
CA SER A 76 37.06 -47.18 27.02
C SER A 76 38.25 -46.50 26.35
N LEU A 77 38.73 -45.40 26.94
CA LEU A 77 39.93 -44.70 26.49
C LEU A 77 41.17 -45.63 26.50
N LEU A 78 41.29 -46.47 27.54
CA LEU A 78 42.35 -47.47 27.65
C LEU A 78 41.89 -48.83 27.14
N PRO A 79 42.78 -49.63 26.53
CA PRO A 79 42.46 -51.02 26.18
C PRO A 79 42.34 -51.88 27.44
N ASP A 80 41.67 -53.03 27.29
CA ASP A 80 41.34 -53.94 28.39
C ASP A 80 42.59 -54.49 29.13
N ASP A 81 43.74 -54.46 28.47
CA ASP A 81 45.03 -54.93 28.99
C ASP A 81 45.80 -53.87 29.79
N LEU A 82 45.29 -52.63 29.90
CA LEU A 82 45.88 -51.55 30.68
C LEU A 82 44.92 -51.04 31.76
N ARG A 83 45.37 -51.05 33.02
CA ARG A 83 44.59 -50.56 34.17
C ARG A 83 45.27 -49.36 34.81
N ALA A 84 44.65 -48.18 34.76
CA ALA A 84 45.17 -47.00 35.44
C ALA A 84 44.81 -46.97 36.93
N GLU A 85 45.71 -46.41 37.75
CA GLU A 85 45.46 -46.18 39.17
C GLU A 85 44.43 -45.05 39.40
N GLN A 86 44.37 -44.06 38.50
CA GLN A 86 43.45 -42.91 38.60
C GLN A 86 42.37 -42.96 37.52
N THR A 87 41.46 -43.94 37.60
CA THR A 87 40.38 -44.14 36.62
C THR A 87 39.45 -42.92 36.48
N ASP A 88 39.17 -42.20 37.57
CA ASP A 88 38.31 -41.02 37.56
C ASP A 88 38.85 -39.89 36.67
N MET A 89 40.18 -39.70 36.68
CA MET A 89 40.84 -38.70 35.84
C MET A 89 40.69 -39.07 34.36
N ILE A 90 40.79 -40.36 34.03
CA ILE A 90 40.64 -40.87 32.66
C ILE A 90 39.21 -40.69 32.16
N LEU A 91 38.21 -41.03 32.97
CA LEU A 91 36.79 -40.87 32.59
C LEU A 91 36.43 -39.39 32.37
N ARG A 92 36.89 -38.50 33.25
CA ARG A 92 36.70 -37.06 33.08
C ARG A 92 37.35 -36.57 31.80
N ALA A 93 38.61 -36.95 31.58
CA ALA A 93 39.33 -36.58 30.39
C ALA A 93 38.67 -37.11 29.12
N GLN A 94 38.21 -38.35 29.10
CA GLN A 94 37.47 -38.93 27.99
C GLN A 94 36.25 -38.06 27.63
N THR A 95 35.47 -37.65 28.63
CA THR A 95 34.29 -36.79 28.42
C THR A 95 34.68 -35.40 27.88
N GLU A 96 35.68 -34.75 28.49
CA GLU A 96 36.15 -33.42 28.08
C GLU A 96 36.77 -33.44 26.67
N TRP A 97 37.53 -34.48 26.37
CA TRP A 97 38.19 -34.67 25.08
C TRP A 97 37.19 -34.97 23.98
N HIS A 98 36.15 -35.75 24.28
CA HIS A 98 35.09 -36.00 23.32
C HIS A 98 34.36 -34.69 22.95
N PHE A 99 34.04 -33.88 23.96
CA PHE A 99 33.51 -32.55 23.73
C PHE A 99 34.48 -31.69 22.89
N HIS A 100 35.79 -31.73 23.19
CA HIS A 100 36.80 -30.97 22.46
C HIS A 100 36.84 -31.32 20.97
N VAL A 101 36.88 -32.61 20.64
CA VAL A 101 36.88 -33.09 19.25
C VAL A 101 35.59 -32.69 18.53
N LEU A 102 34.43 -32.90 19.15
CA LEU A 102 33.14 -32.53 18.53
C LEU A 102 33.03 -31.03 18.29
N SER A 103 33.47 -30.23 19.25
CA SER A 103 33.48 -28.77 19.16
C SER A 103 34.42 -28.29 18.04
N GLU A 104 35.61 -28.90 17.90
CA GLU A 104 36.54 -28.59 16.82
C GLU A 104 36.02 -29.00 15.44
N LYS A 105 35.41 -30.19 15.31
CA LYS A 105 34.77 -30.62 14.05
C LYS A 105 33.62 -29.67 13.65
N LEU A 106 32.81 -29.25 14.62
CA LEU A 106 31.74 -28.27 14.39
C LEU A 106 32.31 -26.92 13.95
N ALA A 107 33.37 -26.43 14.62
CA ALA A 107 34.03 -25.19 14.27
C ALA A 107 34.62 -25.24 12.85
N GLN A 108 35.28 -26.34 12.47
CA GLN A 108 35.81 -26.55 11.13
C GLN A 108 34.71 -26.50 10.07
N ASN A 109 33.56 -27.17 10.29
CA ASN A 109 32.43 -27.10 9.38
C ASN A 109 31.93 -25.66 9.18
N TYR A 110 31.82 -24.88 10.26
CA TYR A 110 31.43 -23.47 10.14
C TYR A 110 32.50 -22.58 9.51
N ARG A 111 33.79 -22.87 9.72
CA ARG A 111 34.87 -22.16 9.01
C ARG A 111 34.77 -22.38 7.51
N SER A 112 34.46 -23.60 7.07
CA SER A 112 34.25 -23.92 5.65
C SER A 112 32.99 -23.27 5.09
N GLU A 113 31.85 -23.35 5.78
CA GLU A 113 30.60 -22.69 5.34
C GLU A 113 30.79 -21.17 5.23
N LEU A 114 31.51 -20.55 6.18
CA LEU A 114 31.82 -19.13 6.13
C LEU A 114 32.77 -18.75 5.00
N ALA A 115 33.80 -19.57 4.75
CA ALA A 115 34.71 -19.38 3.61
C ALA A 115 33.96 -19.45 2.27
N GLU A 116 32.99 -20.36 2.12
CA GLU A 116 32.15 -20.40 0.93
C GLU A 116 31.30 -19.13 0.75
N ILE A 117 30.80 -18.55 1.84
CA ILE A 117 30.05 -17.29 1.80
C ILE A 117 30.99 -16.14 1.41
N GLU A 118 32.20 -16.09 1.99
CA GLU A 118 33.25 -15.13 1.64
C GLU A 118 33.56 -15.20 0.13
N ASP A 119 33.84 -16.39 -0.40
CA ASP A 119 34.14 -16.61 -1.83
C ASP A 119 32.99 -16.21 -2.75
N ARG A 120 31.74 -16.43 -2.33
CA ARG A 120 30.56 -16.03 -3.13
C ARG A 120 30.42 -14.51 -3.19
N ILE A 121 30.72 -13.82 -2.09
CA ILE A 121 30.70 -12.35 -2.04
C ILE A 121 31.79 -11.78 -2.92
N GLU A 122 32.99 -12.33 -2.89
CA GLU A 122 34.09 -11.91 -3.75
C GLU A 122 33.78 -12.14 -5.23
N ARG A 123 33.26 -13.32 -5.58
CA ARG A 123 32.86 -13.64 -6.97
C ARG A 123 31.71 -12.78 -7.48
N ALA A 124 30.75 -12.43 -6.63
CA ALA A 124 29.62 -11.60 -7.04
C ALA A 124 30.04 -10.17 -7.41
N GLY A 125 31.07 -9.63 -6.75
CA GLY A 125 31.61 -8.28 -7.01
C GLY A 125 30.65 -7.11 -6.76
N ALA A 126 29.38 -7.38 -6.46
CA ALA A 126 28.32 -6.42 -6.20
C ALA A 126 27.43 -6.89 -5.06
N TYR A 127 26.71 -5.94 -4.46
CA TYR A 127 25.80 -6.26 -3.36
C TYR A 127 24.63 -7.14 -3.83
N SER A 128 24.40 -8.23 -3.10
CA SER A 128 23.22 -9.07 -3.24
C SER A 128 22.47 -9.18 -1.91
N GLY A 129 21.17 -8.92 -1.94
CA GLY A 129 20.29 -9.15 -0.79
C GLY A 129 20.20 -10.63 -0.39
N GLU A 130 20.43 -11.54 -1.33
CA GLU A 130 20.48 -12.98 -1.06
C GLU A 130 21.71 -13.34 -0.22
N LEU A 131 22.90 -12.86 -0.61
CA LEU A 131 24.14 -13.09 0.14
C LEU A 131 24.08 -12.48 1.55
N TRP A 132 23.44 -11.33 1.69
CA TRP A 132 23.16 -10.74 3.01
C TRP A 132 22.31 -11.67 3.88
N ASN A 133 21.24 -12.25 3.32
CA ASN A 133 20.39 -13.18 4.05
C ASN A 133 21.11 -14.50 4.37
N GLN A 134 21.96 -15.00 3.47
CA GLN A 134 22.81 -16.18 3.71
C GLN A 134 23.78 -15.94 4.88
N ALA A 135 24.51 -14.82 4.88
CA ALA A 135 25.40 -14.43 5.98
C ALA A 135 24.64 -14.27 7.32
N LYS A 136 23.42 -13.70 7.27
CA LYS A 136 22.56 -13.60 8.46
C LYS A 136 22.12 -14.97 8.96
N ALA A 137 21.70 -15.87 8.08
CA ALA A 137 21.29 -17.23 8.45
C ALA A 137 22.45 -18.01 9.08
N PHE A 138 23.65 -17.92 8.48
CA PHE A 138 24.88 -18.47 9.05
C PHE A 138 25.14 -17.93 10.46
N TRP A 139 25.10 -16.61 10.63
CA TRP A 139 25.34 -15.99 11.94
C TRP A 139 24.32 -16.44 13.00
N GLN A 140 23.05 -16.62 12.63
CA GLN A 140 22.05 -17.18 13.55
C GLN A 140 22.39 -18.62 13.99
N LYS A 141 22.92 -19.46 13.08
CA LYS A 141 23.38 -20.81 13.44
C LYS A 141 24.52 -20.74 14.46
N VAL A 142 25.56 -19.94 14.17
CA VAL A 142 26.72 -19.76 15.06
C VAL A 142 26.30 -19.21 16.42
N GLN A 143 25.37 -18.25 16.43
CA GLN A 143 24.85 -17.68 17.67
C GLN A 143 24.10 -18.73 18.50
N GLY A 144 23.31 -19.61 17.89
CA GLY A 144 22.67 -20.74 18.58
C GLY A 144 23.71 -21.64 19.25
N GLN A 145 24.75 -22.05 18.52
CA GLN A 145 25.81 -22.91 19.07
C GLN A 145 26.62 -22.23 20.19
N LEU A 146 26.81 -20.92 20.12
CA LEU A 146 27.42 -20.13 21.19
C LEU A 146 26.54 -20.07 22.45
N GLN A 147 25.22 -19.94 22.29
CA GLN A 147 24.28 -19.95 23.39
C GLN A 147 24.20 -21.34 24.05
N ASP A 148 24.19 -22.39 23.23
CA ASP A 148 24.17 -23.79 23.67
C ASP A 148 25.53 -24.25 24.24
N LYS A 149 26.57 -23.41 24.16
CA LYS A 149 27.94 -23.68 24.61
C LYS A 149 28.56 -24.93 23.97
N THR A 150 28.15 -25.26 22.75
CA THR A 150 28.70 -26.38 21.97
C THR A 150 30.00 -26.01 21.28
N LEU A 151 30.21 -24.71 21.02
CA LEU A 151 31.47 -24.15 20.54
C LEU A 151 32.31 -23.62 21.69
N MET A 152 33.62 -23.82 21.61
CA MET A 152 34.54 -23.18 22.54
C MET A 152 34.57 -21.67 22.33
N ARG A 153 34.86 -20.94 23.40
CA ARG A 153 34.88 -19.48 23.39
C ARG A 153 35.82 -18.89 22.33
N GLU A 154 36.97 -19.51 22.12
CA GLU A 154 37.95 -19.08 21.12
C GLU A 154 37.43 -19.24 19.69
N GLN A 155 36.91 -20.43 19.37
CA GLN A 155 36.28 -20.74 18.08
C GLN A 155 35.09 -19.81 17.81
N GLY A 156 34.24 -19.59 18.81
CA GLY A 156 33.10 -18.69 18.71
C GLY A 156 33.50 -17.24 18.45
N ASN A 157 34.55 -16.76 19.11
CA ASN A 157 35.10 -15.42 18.88
C ASN A 157 35.71 -15.27 17.49
N GLU A 158 36.40 -16.30 16.98
CA GLU A 158 36.95 -16.34 15.63
C GLU A 158 35.83 -16.25 14.58
N LEU A 159 34.83 -17.13 14.66
CA LEU A 159 33.68 -17.16 13.74
C LEU A 159 32.91 -15.83 13.77
N ARG A 160 32.77 -15.21 14.95
CA ARG A 160 32.18 -13.89 15.08
C ARG A 160 32.97 -12.82 14.33
N LYS A 161 34.29 -12.73 14.57
CA LYS A 161 35.15 -11.74 13.90
C LYS A 161 35.10 -11.87 12.38
N ARG A 162 35.14 -13.10 11.86
CA ARG A 162 35.02 -13.36 10.42
C ARG A 162 33.64 -13.00 9.88
N SER A 163 32.57 -13.34 10.61
CA SER A 163 31.20 -12.94 10.25
C SER A 163 31.04 -11.42 10.20
N ASP A 164 31.62 -10.70 11.17
CA ASP A 164 31.60 -9.24 11.20
C ASP A 164 32.33 -8.64 9.98
N ALA A 165 33.46 -9.24 9.57
CA ALA A 165 34.18 -8.86 8.36
C ALA A 165 33.34 -9.09 7.08
N VAL A 166 32.64 -10.23 6.97
CA VAL A 166 31.70 -10.52 5.88
C VAL A 166 30.61 -9.44 5.79
N PHE A 167 30.01 -9.05 6.92
CA PHE A 167 29.00 -8.00 6.93
C PHE A 167 29.57 -6.62 6.58
N ALA A 168 30.78 -6.31 7.03
CA ALA A 168 31.46 -5.07 6.65
C ALA A 168 31.65 -5.02 5.13
N ARG A 169 32.15 -6.10 4.52
CA ARG A 169 32.34 -6.20 3.07
C ARG A 169 31.05 -6.03 2.29
N LEU A 170 29.96 -6.68 2.72
CA LEU A 170 28.66 -6.52 2.08
C LEU A 170 28.12 -5.09 2.18
N LYS A 171 28.36 -4.40 3.30
CA LYS A 171 27.96 -2.98 3.46
C LYS A 171 28.75 -2.07 2.51
N GLU A 172 30.05 -2.30 2.35
CA GLU A 172 30.87 -1.57 1.38
C GLU A 172 30.34 -1.76 -0.04
N LEU A 173 30.07 -3.00 -0.46
CA LEU A 173 29.50 -3.29 -1.78
C LEU A 173 28.15 -2.58 -1.97
N ARG A 174 27.32 -2.52 -0.92
CA ARG A 174 26.02 -1.82 -0.97
C ARG A 174 26.21 -0.32 -1.16
N GLN A 175 27.15 0.28 -0.45
CA GLN A 175 27.48 1.70 -0.60
C GLN A 175 28.02 1.99 -2.00
N ALA A 176 28.87 1.13 -2.55
CA ALA A 176 29.38 1.27 -3.91
C ALA A 176 28.25 1.25 -4.96
N VAL A 177 27.30 0.33 -4.86
CA VAL A 177 26.13 0.27 -5.75
C VAL A 177 25.26 1.53 -5.63
N ASN A 178 25.02 2.02 -4.41
CA ASN A 178 24.26 3.25 -4.20
C ASN A 178 24.98 4.47 -4.81
N ALA A 179 26.28 4.60 -4.60
CA ALA A 179 27.09 5.69 -5.18
C ALA A 179 27.09 5.65 -6.71
N GLN A 180 27.19 4.45 -7.31
CA GLN A 180 27.05 4.29 -8.76
C GLN A 180 25.67 4.71 -9.25
N TYR A 181 24.61 4.31 -8.54
CA TYR A 181 23.24 4.70 -8.86
C TYR A 181 23.02 6.22 -8.80
N GLU A 182 23.55 6.89 -7.77
CA GLU A 182 23.50 8.35 -7.63
C GLU A 182 24.28 9.05 -8.75
N ALA A 183 25.48 8.56 -9.10
CA ALA A 183 26.28 9.11 -10.18
C ALA A 183 25.60 8.94 -11.55
N GLU A 184 24.98 7.78 -11.80
CA GLU A 184 24.18 7.55 -13.01
C GLU A 184 22.95 8.47 -13.05
N SER A 185 22.23 8.60 -11.94
CA SER A 185 21.08 9.50 -11.82
C SER A 185 21.46 10.96 -12.12
N ALA A 186 22.58 11.44 -11.55
CA ALA A 186 23.08 12.79 -11.77
C ALA A 186 23.40 13.03 -13.26
N LYS A 187 24.09 12.08 -13.92
CA LYS A 187 24.38 12.16 -15.37
C LYS A 187 23.10 12.18 -16.19
N GLN A 188 22.10 11.38 -15.85
CA GLN A 188 20.83 11.38 -16.56
C GLN A 188 20.07 12.68 -16.32
N LYS A 189 20.05 13.19 -15.08
CA LYS A 189 19.42 14.46 -14.74
C LYS A 189 20.00 15.59 -15.58
N GLU A 190 21.32 15.67 -15.71
CA GLU A 190 21.97 16.68 -16.54
C GLU A 190 21.57 16.56 -18.02
N LYS A 191 21.51 15.33 -18.56
CA LYS A 191 21.04 15.09 -19.95
C LYS A 191 19.60 15.56 -20.15
N PHE A 192 18.70 15.23 -19.23
CA PHE A 192 17.30 15.65 -19.32
C PHE A 192 17.14 17.16 -19.08
N ALA A 193 17.93 17.76 -18.19
CA ALA A 193 17.94 19.19 -17.97
C ALA A 193 18.34 19.96 -19.24
N LYS A 194 19.40 19.53 -19.93
CA LYS A 194 19.84 20.12 -21.20
C LYS A 194 18.78 19.97 -22.32
N LEU A 195 18.15 18.80 -22.42
CA LEU A 195 17.05 18.58 -23.37
C LEU A 195 15.84 19.48 -23.07
N LEU A 196 15.51 19.64 -21.80
CA LEU A 196 14.39 20.48 -21.38
C LEU A 196 14.68 21.96 -21.58
N GLU A 197 15.89 22.44 -21.31
CA GLU A 197 16.29 23.84 -21.53
C GLU A 197 16.14 24.26 -23.01
N GLY A 198 16.56 23.38 -23.94
CA GLY A 198 16.34 23.59 -25.37
C GLY A 198 14.87 23.57 -25.80
N LEU A 199 13.99 22.90 -25.04
CA LEU A 199 12.55 22.94 -25.28
C LEU A 199 11.95 24.20 -24.65
N GLU A 200 12.27 24.50 -23.39
CA GLU A 200 11.84 25.67 -22.61
C GLU A 200 12.09 26.97 -23.38
N THR A 201 13.28 27.14 -23.96
CA THR A 201 13.62 28.30 -24.82
C THR A 201 12.72 28.43 -26.05
N ARG A 202 12.48 27.35 -26.80
CA ARG A 202 11.54 27.39 -27.95
C ARG A 202 10.10 27.63 -27.54
N ILE A 203 9.72 27.21 -26.33
CA ILE A 203 8.41 27.52 -25.74
C ILE A 203 8.33 29.01 -25.47
N GLU A 204 9.37 29.61 -24.89
CA GLU A 204 9.48 31.05 -24.63
C GLU A 204 9.38 31.88 -25.91
N GLU A 205 10.11 31.50 -26.95
CA GLU A 205 10.09 32.12 -28.28
C GLU A 205 8.76 31.92 -29.04
N GLY A 206 7.92 30.98 -28.62
CA GLY A 206 6.62 30.70 -29.24
C GLY A 206 6.72 30.01 -30.59
N THR A 207 7.88 29.47 -30.95
CA THR A 207 8.13 28.86 -32.26
C THR A 207 7.74 27.37 -32.25
N HIS A 208 7.06 26.90 -33.31
CA HIS A 208 6.81 25.48 -33.56
C HIS A 208 6.17 24.70 -32.38
N LEU A 209 5.25 25.32 -31.63
CA LEU A 209 4.66 24.79 -30.39
C LEU A 209 4.07 23.37 -30.50
N ASN A 210 3.53 23.00 -31.67
CA ASN A 210 3.05 21.64 -31.92
C ASN A 210 4.16 20.59 -31.96
N LYS A 211 5.30 20.94 -32.59
CA LYS A 211 6.49 20.09 -32.64
C LYS A 211 7.12 19.97 -31.25
N VAL A 212 7.21 21.10 -30.53
CA VAL A 212 7.66 21.13 -29.12
C VAL A 212 6.82 20.22 -28.23
N PHE A 213 5.49 20.24 -28.39
CA PHE A 213 4.60 19.38 -27.61
C PHE A 213 4.83 17.88 -27.88
N GLN A 214 5.11 17.49 -29.12
CA GLN A 214 5.43 16.10 -29.47
C GLN A 214 6.80 15.69 -28.90
N GLU A 215 7.80 16.56 -29.01
CA GLU A 215 9.14 16.33 -28.45
C GLU A 215 9.09 16.22 -26.91
N LEU A 216 8.30 17.04 -26.22
CA LEU A 216 8.05 16.88 -24.78
C LEU A 216 7.42 15.53 -24.43
N ARG A 217 6.50 15.01 -25.26
CA ARG A 217 5.93 13.66 -25.08
C ARG A 217 6.98 12.57 -25.26
N ASP A 218 7.92 12.75 -26.18
CA ASP A 218 9.01 11.80 -26.38
C ASP A 218 10.02 11.86 -25.21
N VAL A 219 10.34 13.05 -24.71
CA VAL A 219 11.13 13.24 -23.49
C VAL A 219 10.45 12.59 -22.29
N GLN A 220 9.13 12.77 -22.12
CA GLN A 220 8.37 12.11 -21.06
C GLN A 220 8.39 10.57 -21.18
N ARG A 221 8.24 10.03 -22.39
CA ARG A 221 8.36 8.58 -22.62
C ARG A 221 9.76 8.06 -22.27
N LYS A 222 10.81 8.76 -22.69
CA LYS A 222 12.20 8.42 -22.34
C LYS A 222 12.45 8.53 -20.84
N PHE A 223 11.91 9.56 -20.19
CA PHE A 223 12.03 9.77 -18.74
C PHE A 223 11.46 8.61 -17.93
N HIS A 224 10.33 8.04 -18.34
CA HIS A 224 9.73 6.88 -17.67
C HIS A 224 10.59 5.59 -17.75
N GLY A 225 11.46 5.48 -18.75
CA GLY A 225 12.35 4.32 -18.93
C GLY A 225 13.69 4.44 -18.20
N VAL A 226 14.00 5.60 -17.62
CA VAL A 226 15.30 5.87 -16.99
C VAL A 226 15.17 5.79 -15.47
N LYS A 227 16.19 5.20 -14.84
CA LYS A 227 16.28 5.12 -13.37
C LYS A 227 16.88 6.42 -12.84
N PHE A 228 16.25 6.96 -11.80
CA PHE A 228 16.66 8.18 -11.10
C PHE A 228 16.55 7.97 -9.60
N THR A 229 17.35 8.70 -8.83
CA THR A 229 17.02 8.94 -7.43
C THR A 229 15.65 9.62 -7.34
N LYS A 230 14.98 9.48 -6.20
CA LYS A 230 13.66 10.07 -6.00
C LYS A 230 13.68 11.59 -6.23
N GLU A 231 14.69 12.25 -5.67
CA GLU A 231 14.86 13.70 -5.76
C GLU A 231 15.10 14.17 -7.20
N ASP A 232 15.99 13.50 -7.95
CA ASP A 232 16.26 13.86 -9.34
C ASP A 232 15.05 13.59 -10.24
N ARG A 233 14.31 12.50 -9.96
CA ARG A 233 13.07 12.18 -10.66
C ARG A 233 12.04 13.28 -10.46
N ASP A 234 11.80 13.69 -9.22
CA ASP A 234 10.80 14.69 -8.89
C ASP A 234 11.17 16.05 -9.49
N ALA A 235 12.46 16.41 -9.49
CA ALA A 235 12.97 17.64 -10.11
C ALA A 235 12.73 17.68 -11.63
N ILE A 236 13.08 16.62 -12.35
CA ILE A 236 12.87 16.55 -13.81
C ILE A 236 11.39 16.44 -14.16
N TYR A 237 10.61 15.67 -13.40
CA TYR A 237 9.17 15.57 -13.59
C TYR A 237 8.48 16.94 -13.42
N GLY A 238 8.87 17.70 -12.41
CA GLY A 238 8.37 19.06 -12.19
C GLY A 238 8.64 19.98 -13.38
N ARG A 239 9.85 19.93 -13.96
CA ARG A 239 10.18 20.72 -15.18
C ARG A 239 9.38 20.27 -16.40
N ILE A 240 9.24 18.96 -16.63
CA ILE A 240 8.42 18.42 -17.72
C ILE A 240 6.96 18.91 -17.59
N ASP A 241 6.37 18.82 -16.39
CA ASP A 241 4.99 19.27 -16.15
C ASP A 241 4.83 20.78 -16.35
N ALA A 242 5.78 21.57 -15.87
CA ALA A 242 5.81 23.02 -16.08
C ALA A 242 5.90 23.37 -17.58
N ALA A 243 6.80 22.73 -18.33
CA ALA A 243 6.93 22.92 -19.77
C ALA A 243 5.66 22.52 -20.55
N PHE A 244 4.95 21.47 -20.12
CA PHE A 244 3.66 21.10 -20.72
C PHE A 244 2.56 22.13 -20.43
N LYS A 245 2.54 22.74 -19.24
CA LYS A 245 1.58 23.80 -18.91
C LYS A 245 1.81 25.03 -19.78
N THR A 246 3.05 25.51 -19.86
CA THR A 246 3.40 26.69 -20.65
C THR A 246 3.17 26.49 -22.15
N VAL A 247 3.47 25.30 -22.71
CA VAL A 247 3.15 24.98 -24.10
C VAL A 247 1.65 24.99 -24.37
N LYS A 248 0.84 24.40 -23.47
CA LYS A 248 -0.61 24.35 -23.64
C LYS A 248 -1.22 25.75 -23.61
N GLU A 249 -0.79 26.59 -22.67
CA GLU A 249 -1.16 28.01 -22.58
C GLU A 249 -0.85 28.73 -23.89
N LYS A 250 0.38 28.65 -24.38
CA LYS A 250 0.80 29.33 -25.62
C LYS A 250 0.16 28.76 -26.89
N ARG A 251 -0.18 27.47 -26.92
CA ARG A 251 -0.89 26.84 -28.05
C ARG A 251 -2.37 27.22 -28.10
N GLY A 252 -2.89 27.99 -27.13
CA GLY A 252 -4.32 28.29 -27.03
C GLY A 252 -5.17 27.09 -26.60
N GLN A 253 -4.55 25.97 -26.22
CA GLN A 253 -5.21 24.85 -25.56
C GLN A 253 -5.26 25.00 -24.03
N GLY A 254 -4.69 26.08 -23.50
CA GLY A 254 -4.73 26.45 -22.08
C GLY A 254 -5.96 27.27 -21.68
N SER A 255 -6.81 27.69 -22.62
CA SER A 255 -8.14 28.22 -22.28
C SER A 255 -9.18 27.11 -22.25
N GLY A 256 -8.92 26.09 -21.44
CA GLY A 256 -9.94 25.19 -20.92
C GLY A 256 -10.57 25.83 -19.68
N ASP A 257 -11.36 26.87 -19.91
CA ASP A 257 -12.53 27.26 -19.12
C ASP A 257 -12.40 27.06 -17.59
N LYS A 258 -11.59 27.91 -16.96
CA LYS A 258 -11.64 28.18 -15.51
C LYS A 258 -12.03 29.63 -15.24
N ALA A 259 -12.93 30.19 -16.03
CA ALA A 259 -13.61 31.43 -15.67
C ALA A 259 -14.86 31.59 -16.54
N ALA A 260 -16.02 31.52 -15.87
CA ALA A 260 -17.34 31.89 -16.36
C ALA A 260 -18.08 30.87 -17.25
N GLY A 261 -19.08 30.19 -16.66
CA GLY A 261 -20.29 29.83 -17.41
C GLY A 261 -20.76 28.38 -17.39
N GLY A 262 -20.18 27.48 -16.60
CA GLY A 262 -20.75 26.14 -16.41
C GLY A 262 -21.83 26.14 -15.32
N GLY A 263 -23.11 26.21 -15.71
CA GLY A 263 -24.24 26.04 -14.79
C GLY A 263 -24.16 24.75 -13.95
N ALA A 264 -25.09 24.56 -13.02
CA ALA A 264 -25.13 23.41 -12.09
C ALA A 264 -24.80 22.03 -12.73
N ILE A 265 -25.11 21.88 -14.02
CA ILE A 265 -24.83 20.73 -14.89
C ILE A 265 -23.34 20.38 -14.99
N GLY A 266 -22.44 21.34 -15.24
CA GLY A 266 -21.01 21.06 -15.45
C GLY A 266 -20.29 20.58 -14.18
N ARG A 267 -20.73 21.06 -13.01
CA ARG A 267 -20.19 20.62 -11.70
C ARG A 267 -20.67 19.21 -11.33
N ASN A 268 -21.92 18.88 -11.64
CA ASN A 268 -22.46 17.54 -11.37
C ASN A 268 -21.81 16.48 -12.27
N GLU A 269 -21.54 16.80 -13.54
CA GLU A 269 -20.82 15.93 -14.47
C GLU A 269 -19.37 15.66 -14.03
N ALA A 270 -18.62 16.70 -13.62
CA ALA A 270 -17.26 16.52 -13.13
C ALA A 270 -17.19 15.65 -11.86
N ARG A 271 -18.18 15.78 -10.95
CA ARG A 271 -18.31 14.93 -9.75
C ARG A 271 -18.65 13.48 -10.11
N TYR A 272 -19.54 13.28 -11.07
CA TYR A 272 -19.91 11.96 -11.59
C TYR A 272 -18.70 11.23 -12.19
N GLN A 273 -17.94 11.90 -13.06
CA GLN A 273 -16.72 11.34 -13.65
C GLN A 273 -15.64 11.03 -12.61
N GLY A 274 -15.51 11.88 -11.58
CA GLY A 274 -14.61 11.63 -10.44
C GLY A 274 -15.02 10.40 -9.63
N LEU A 275 -16.30 10.25 -9.35
CA LEU A 275 -16.86 9.11 -8.63
C LEU A 275 -16.67 7.80 -9.42
N MET A 276 -16.91 7.80 -10.73
CA MET A 276 -16.69 6.64 -11.60
C MET A 276 -15.25 6.15 -11.57
N LYS A 277 -14.27 7.06 -11.67
CA LYS A 277 -12.83 6.71 -11.55
C LYS A 277 -12.49 6.16 -10.17
N ALA A 278 -13.09 6.70 -9.11
CA ALA A 278 -12.90 6.19 -7.75
C ALA A 278 -13.50 4.79 -7.58
N MET A 279 -14.67 4.51 -8.15
CA MET A 279 -15.30 3.19 -8.16
C MET A 279 -14.47 2.16 -8.93
N GLU A 280 -13.90 2.53 -10.09
CA GLU A 280 -13.02 1.65 -10.86
C GLU A 280 -11.77 1.26 -10.06
N ARG A 281 -11.14 2.22 -9.36
CA ARG A 281 -10.01 1.94 -8.47
C ARG A 281 -10.40 1.04 -7.30
N MET A 282 -11.60 1.23 -6.74
CA MET A 282 -12.13 0.38 -5.67
C MET A 282 -12.33 -1.06 -6.17
N ARG A 283 -12.95 -1.25 -7.34
CA ARG A 283 -13.14 -2.57 -7.97
C ARG A 283 -11.81 -3.28 -8.21
N LYS A 284 -10.80 -2.60 -8.77
CA LYS A 284 -9.46 -3.17 -8.94
C LYS A 284 -8.80 -3.54 -7.60
N SER A 285 -9.03 -2.75 -6.56
CA SER A 285 -8.51 -3.00 -5.21
C SER A 285 -9.17 -4.20 -4.54
N ILE A 286 -10.47 -4.43 -4.79
CA ILE A 286 -11.21 -5.61 -4.33
C ILE A 286 -10.74 -6.85 -5.09
N GLY A 287 -10.60 -6.77 -6.43
CA GLY A 287 -10.14 -7.91 -7.23
C GLY A 287 -8.77 -8.45 -6.81
N ARG A 288 -7.81 -7.58 -6.45
CA ARG A 288 -6.52 -8.03 -5.89
C ARG A 288 -6.68 -8.73 -4.55
N ASP A 289 -7.54 -8.22 -3.67
CA ASP A 289 -7.80 -8.87 -2.38
C ASP A 289 -8.48 -10.24 -2.56
N GLU A 290 -9.37 -10.38 -3.55
CA GLU A 290 -10.01 -11.66 -3.89
C GLU A 290 -9.01 -12.67 -4.46
N GLU A 291 -8.03 -12.23 -5.25
CA GLU A 291 -6.93 -13.07 -5.73
C GLU A 291 -6.05 -13.54 -4.57
N ASP A 292 -5.69 -12.63 -3.64
CA ASP A 292 -4.95 -12.95 -2.42
C ASP A 292 -5.72 -13.95 -1.55
N LEU A 293 -7.04 -13.76 -1.39
CA LEU A 293 -7.92 -14.68 -0.67
C LEU A 293 -7.90 -16.08 -1.28
N LYS A 294 -8.05 -16.19 -2.61
CA LYS A 294 -8.00 -17.47 -3.33
C LYS A 294 -6.63 -18.12 -3.22
N PHE A 295 -5.56 -17.33 -3.17
CA PHE A 295 -4.20 -17.83 -2.99
C PHE A 295 -4.02 -18.45 -1.60
N GLU A 296 -4.39 -17.74 -0.54
CA GLU A 296 -4.24 -18.24 0.85
C GLU A 296 -5.16 -19.44 1.13
N ARG A 297 -6.39 -19.46 0.57
CA ARG A 297 -7.31 -20.62 0.68
C ARG A 297 -6.77 -21.89 0.02
N ARG A 298 -6.17 -21.81 -1.18
CA ARG A 298 -5.51 -22.98 -1.81
C ARG A 298 -4.32 -23.49 -1.00
N ARG A 299 -3.74 -22.62 -0.19
CA ARG A 299 -2.53 -22.89 0.57
C ARG A 299 -2.84 -23.48 1.94
N ILE A 300 -3.90 -23.05 2.61
CA ILE A 300 -4.34 -23.66 3.88
C ILE A 300 -4.75 -25.13 3.68
N GLU A 301 -5.36 -25.46 2.53
CA GLU A 301 -5.72 -26.84 2.15
C GLU A 301 -4.51 -27.78 2.00
N ARG A 302 -3.30 -27.23 1.81
CA ARG A 302 -2.06 -27.99 1.55
C ARG A 302 -1.02 -27.85 2.66
N THR A 303 -1.39 -27.34 3.82
CA THR A 303 -0.46 -27.04 4.91
C THR A 303 -0.66 -28.02 6.06
N ASP A 304 0.37 -28.81 6.38
CA ASP A 304 0.32 -29.84 7.42
C ASP A 304 0.71 -29.33 8.83
N GLY A 305 1.26 -28.11 8.93
CA GLY A 305 1.69 -27.50 10.20
C GLY A 305 0.59 -26.73 10.91
N GLN A 306 0.31 -27.06 12.18
CA GLN A 306 -0.74 -26.42 13.01
C GLN A 306 -0.55 -24.90 13.16
N LEU A 307 0.69 -24.43 13.38
CA LEU A 307 0.99 -23.00 13.53
C LEU A 307 0.86 -22.24 12.20
N GLU A 308 1.30 -22.84 11.10
CA GLU A 308 1.17 -22.24 9.77
C GLU A 308 -0.29 -22.13 9.33
N ALA A 309 -1.11 -23.14 9.63
CA ALA A 309 -2.54 -23.11 9.40
C ALA A 309 -3.22 -21.96 10.17
N GLN A 310 -2.85 -21.74 11.44
CA GLN A 310 -3.37 -20.63 12.24
C GLN A 310 -2.99 -19.25 11.68
N ILE A 311 -1.74 -19.07 11.27
CA ILE A 311 -1.28 -17.81 10.66
C ILE A 311 -2.02 -17.53 9.34
N ARG A 312 -2.24 -18.55 8.52
CA ARG A 312 -2.98 -18.42 7.26
C ARG A 312 -4.46 -18.15 7.50
N GLN A 313 -5.08 -18.81 8.48
CA GLN A 313 -6.46 -18.54 8.87
C GLN A 313 -6.66 -17.08 9.31
N ALA A 314 -5.74 -16.55 10.12
CA ALA A 314 -5.76 -15.15 10.54
C ALA A 314 -5.65 -14.19 9.34
N LYS A 315 -4.75 -14.48 8.38
CA LYS A 315 -4.61 -13.69 7.14
C LYS A 315 -5.89 -13.72 6.29
N ILE A 316 -6.53 -14.88 6.16
CA ILE A 316 -7.80 -15.01 5.44
C ILE A 316 -8.86 -14.09 6.06
N VAL A 317 -9.05 -14.15 7.37
CA VAL A 317 -10.03 -13.29 8.09
C VAL A 317 -9.70 -11.80 7.92
N MET A 318 -8.42 -11.43 7.93
CA MET A 318 -7.99 -10.05 7.65
C MET A 318 -8.31 -9.60 6.22
N ILE A 319 -8.11 -10.47 5.23
CA ILE A 319 -8.43 -10.16 3.82
C ILE A 319 -9.96 -10.08 3.63
N GLU A 320 -10.73 -11.00 4.22
CA GLU A 320 -12.20 -11.00 4.16
C GLU A 320 -12.80 -9.73 4.77
N SER A 321 -12.33 -9.31 5.94
CA SER A 321 -12.78 -8.06 6.57
C SER A 321 -12.43 -6.83 5.72
N ARG A 322 -11.25 -6.82 5.08
CA ARG A 322 -10.85 -5.76 4.15
C ARG A 322 -11.73 -5.72 2.90
N ILE A 323 -12.05 -6.87 2.30
CA ILE A 323 -12.97 -6.99 1.16
C ILE A 323 -14.36 -6.50 1.56
N ALA A 324 -14.88 -6.93 2.70
CA ALA A 324 -16.20 -6.53 3.20
C ALA A 324 -16.29 -5.00 3.36
N SER A 325 -15.29 -4.37 4.00
CA SER A 325 -15.24 -2.91 4.16
C SER A 325 -15.17 -2.17 2.82
N LYS A 326 -14.42 -2.70 1.84
CA LYS A 326 -14.35 -2.10 0.49
C LYS A 326 -15.66 -2.27 -0.28
N ASN A 327 -16.33 -3.41 -0.15
CA ASN A 327 -17.63 -3.67 -0.77
C ASN A 327 -18.72 -2.75 -0.20
N GLU A 328 -18.73 -2.51 1.11
CA GLU A 328 -19.65 -1.56 1.74
C GLU A 328 -19.43 -0.13 1.20
N LYS A 329 -18.17 0.32 1.15
CA LYS A 329 -17.82 1.63 0.56
C LYS A 329 -18.20 1.71 -0.91
N LEU A 330 -17.99 0.65 -1.68
CA LEU A 330 -18.39 0.59 -3.09
C LEU A 330 -19.90 0.70 -3.24
N ALA A 331 -20.67 0.02 -2.39
CA ALA A 331 -22.13 0.12 -2.40
C ALA A 331 -22.61 1.56 -2.12
N ASP A 332 -21.98 2.26 -1.18
CA ASP A 332 -22.31 3.67 -0.91
C ASP A 332 -21.90 4.62 -2.04
N MET A 333 -20.79 4.32 -2.71
CA MET A 333 -20.40 5.04 -3.93
C MET A 333 -21.40 4.82 -5.07
N VAL A 334 -21.93 3.60 -5.24
CA VAL A 334 -22.98 3.29 -6.22
C VAL A 334 -24.27 4.06 -5.90
N LYS A 335 -24.69 4.13 -4.62
CA LYS A 335 -25.84 4.95 -4.23
C LYS A 335 -25.62 6.44 -4.54
N THR A 336 -24.41 6.93 -4.32
CA THR A 336 -24.05 8.32 -4.64
C THR A 336 -24.06 8.55 -6.16
N GLN A 337 -23.65 7.56 -6.94
CA GLN A 337 -23.68 7.59 -8.40
C GLN A 337 -25.12 7.74 -8.90
N THR A 338 -26.05 6.90 -8.43
CA THR A 338 -27.46 6.98 -8.85
C THR A 338 -28.11 8.30 -8.45
N MET A 339 -27.76 8.86 -7.30
CA MET A 339 -28.21 10.20 -6.88
C MET A 339 -27.69 11.32 -7.78
N LEU A 340 -26.43 11.24 -8.23
CA LEU A 340 -25.84 12.22 -9.15
C LEU A 340 -26.45 12.12 -10.55
N GLU A 341 -26.66 10.90 -11.07
CA GLU A 341 -27.32 10.66 -12.35
C GLU A 341 -28.74 11.25 -12.35
N ALA A 342 -29.53 10.98 -11.30
CA ALA A 342 -30.88 11.52 -11.16
C ALA A 342 -30.89 13.07 -11.07
N ARG A 343 -29.86 13.68 -10.47
CA ARG A 343 -29.72 15.15 -10.42
C ARG A 343 -29.32 15.73 -11.78
N MET A 344 -28.38 15.10 -12.47
CA MET A 344 -27.97 15.51 -13.82
C MET A 344 -29.12 15.43 -14.81
N GLU A 345 -29.96 14.40 -14.71
CA GLU A 345 -31.15 14.25 -15.55
C GLU A 345 -32.18 15.36 -15.27
N LYS A 346 -32.44 15.67 -14.00
CA LYS A 346 -33.30 16.80 -13.62
C LYS A 346 -32.74 18.15 -14.09
N ASP A 347 -31.44 18.35 -14.00
CA ASP A 347 -30.80 19.59 -14.43
C ASP A 347 -30.85 19.73 -15.97
N LYS A 348 -30.67 18.64 -16.73
CA LYS A 348 -30.85 18.61 -18.19
C LYS A 348 -32.29 18.95 -18.59
N GLN A 349 -33.29 18.33 -17.95
CA GLN A 349 -34.71 18.62 -18.21
C GLN A 349 -35.09 20.06 -17.89
N ARG A 350 -34.50 20.65 -16.83
CA ARG A 350 -34.69 22.07 -16.50
C ARG A 350 -34.07 22.99 -17.54
N ALA A 351 -32.82 22.71 -17.96
CA ALA A 351 -32.15 23.48 -19.00
C ALA A 351 -32.90 23.41 -20.34
N GLU A 352 -33.46 22.26 -20.70
CA GLU A 352 -34.27 22.10 -21.91
C GLU A 352 -35.60 22.88 -21.83
N LYS A 353 -36.29 22.85 -20.68
CA LYS A 353 -37.50 23.66 -20.45
C LYS A 353 -37.20 25.17 -20.47
N GLU A 354 -36.08 25.59 -19.92
CA GLU A 354 -35.65 26.99 -19.94
C GLU A 354 -35.25 27.45 -21.36
N ALA A 355 -34.56 26.61 -22.12
CA ALA A 355 -34.24 26.85 -23.52
C ALA A 355 -35.50 26.97 -24.38
N ARG A 356 -36.49 26.08 -24.18
CA ARG A 356 -37.79 26.15 -24.86
C ARG A 356 -38.55 27.44 -24.53
N LYS A 357 -38.59 27.84 -23.25
CA LYS A 357 -39.22 29.09 -22.81
C LYS A 357 -38.48 30.33 -23.31
N ALA A 358 -37.15 30.29 -23.42
CA ALA A 358 -36.34 31.37 -23.97
C ALA A 358 -36.57 31.52 -25.49
N ALA A 359 -36.61 30.42 -26.23
CA ALA A 359 -36.96 30.39 -27.65
C ALA A 359 -38.39 30.92 -27.90
N GLU A 360 -39.35 30.54 -27.05
CA GLU A 360 -40.72 31.04 -27.14
C GLU A 360 -40.81 32.55 -26.83
N ARG A 361 -40.04 33.05 -25.85
CA ARG A 361 -39.95 34.48 -25.55
C ARG A 361 -39.29 35.27 -26.67
N GLN A 362 -38.25 34.73 -27.29
CA GLN A 362 -37.59 35.33 -28.44
C GLN A 362 -38.51 35.34 -29.67
N ALA A 363 -39.24 34.25 -29.92
CA ALA A 363 -40.26 34.19 -30.98
C ALA A 363 -41.41 35.19 -30.71
N LYS A 364 -41.89 35.31 -29.47
CA LYS A 364 -42.90 36.31 -29.07
C LYS A 364 -42.38 37.75 -29.18
N ALA A 365 -41.10 38.00 -28.85
CA ALA A 365 -40.49 39.31 -29.01
C ALA A 365 -40.29 39.67 -30.49
N ALA A 366 -39.87 38.71 -31.32
CA ALA A 366 -39.75 38.89 -32.76
C ALA A 366 -41.10 39.09 -33.45
N ALA A 367 -42.15 38.36 -33.03
CA ALA A 367 -43.51 38.58 -33.52
C ALA A 367 -44.04 39.96 -33.11
N LYS A 368 -43.82 40.39 -31.85
CA LYS A 368 -44.17 41.74 -31.40
C LYS A 368 -43.41 42.84 -32.15
N ALA A 369 -42.14 42.63 -32.47
CA ALA A 369 -41.35 43.57 -33.26
C ALA A 369 -41.87 43.66 -34.71
N LYS A 370 -42.28 42.54 -35.31
CA LYS A 370 -42.92 42.52 -36.64
C LYS A 370 -44.29 43.21 -36.64
N ILE A 371 -45.10 43.01 -35.60
CA ILE A 371 -46.40 43.68 -35.44
C ILE A 371 -46.21 45.19 -35.18
N ALA A 372 -45.21 45.59 -34.40
CA ALA A 372 -44.89 47.00 -34.18
C ALA A 372 -44.42 47.70 -35.46
N ALA A 373 -43.63 47.01 -36.30
CA ALA A 373 -43.23 47.50 -37.61
C ALA A 373 -44.43 47.66 -38.56
N SER A 374 -45.36 46.70 -38.59
CA SER A 374 -46.58 46.83 -39.42
C SER A 374 -47.58 47.88 -38.92
N MET A 375 -47.51 48.28 -37.65
CA MET A 375 -48.36 49.33 -37.06
C MET A 375 -47.78 50.74 -37.26
N GLN A 376 -46.52 50.89 -37.65
CA GLN A 376 -45.92 52.19 -37.99
C GLN A 376 -46.31 52.69 -39.39
N ASP A 377 -46.81 51.82 -40.27
CA ASP A 377 -47.21 52.16 -41.65
C ASP A 377 -48.71 52.49 -41.82
N ARG A 378 -49.52 52.47 -40.76
CA ARG A 378 -50.93 52.90 -40.80
C ARG A 378 -51.10 54.27 -40.13
N ASN A 379 -51.33 55.31 -40.94
CA ASN A 379 -51.82 56.60 -40.46
C ASN A 379 -53.27 56.43 -39.96
N LEU A 380 -53.44 56.40 -38.63
CA LEU A 380 -54.74 56.24 -37.97
C LEU A 380 -55.44 57.59 -37.81
N SER A 381 -56.75 57.61 -38.05
CA SER A 381 -57.63 58.78 -37.92
C SER A 381 -57.94 59.08 -36.44
N PRO A 382 -58.22 60.35 -36.05
CA PRO A 382 -58.41 60.76 -34.65
C PRO A 382 -59.47 59.98 -33.85
N GLU A 383 -60.42 59.30 -34.51
CA GLU A 383 -61.45 58.49 -33.85
C GLU A 383 -60.93 57.12 -33.34
N GLU A 384 -59.87 56.58 -33.93
CA GLU A 384 -59.31 55.27 -33.56
C GLU A 384 -58.36 55.36 -32.36
N GLU A 385 -57.72 56.51 -32.19
CA GLU A 385 -56.86 56.80 -31.04
C GLU A 385 -57.65 56.88 -29.71
N ALA A 386 -58.91 57.31 -29.79
CA ALA A 386 -59.83 57.33 -28.66
C ALA A 386 -60.28 55.91 -28.24
N LYS A 387 -60.55 55.02 -29.21
CA LYS A 387 -60.94 53.62 -28.94
C LYS A 387 -59.77 52.80 -28.38
N LEU A 388 -58.54 53.04 -28.86
CA LEU A 388 -57.34 52.38 -28.33
C LEU A 388 -56.99 52.83 -26.90
N LYS A 389 -57.20 54.10 -26.58
CA LYS A 389 -57.03 54.61 -25.19
C LYS A 389 -58.08 54.00 -24.25
N ALA A 390 -59.35 53.90 -24.67
CA ALA A 390 -60.40 53.24 -23.89
C ALA A 390 -60.12 51.74 -23.66
N ALA A 391 -59.65 51.03 -24.69
CA ALA A 391 -59.26 49.61 -24.57
C ALA A 391 -58.03 49.40 -23.67
N ALA A 392 -57.04 50.31 -23.73
CA ALA A 392 -55.86 50.25 -22.86
C ALA A 392 -56.20 50.49 -21.38
N GLU A 393 -57.18 51.34 -21.08
CA GLU A 393 -57.67 51.54 -19.71
C GLU A 393 -58.48 50.34 -19.19
N ALA A 394 -59.30 49.70 -20.02
CA ALA A 394 -60.03 48.48 -19.66
C ALA A 394 -59.09 47.31 -19.30
N ILE A 395 -57.97 47.16 -20.03
CA ILE A 395 -56.95 46.13 -19.75
C ILE A 395 -56.19 46.45 -18.44
N LYS A 396 -55.95 47.74 -18.14
CA LYS A 396 -55.34 48.18 -16.88
C LYS A 396 -56.26 47.94 -15.68
N ALA A 397 -57.58 48.12 -15.86
CA ALA A 397 -58.58 47.83 -14.83
C ALA A 397 -58.66 46.31 -14.54
N GLY A 398 -58.71 45.46 -15.57
CA GLY A 398 -58.72 44.00 -15.41
C GLY A 398 -57.48 43.44 -14.71
N LYS A 399 -56.29 44.00 -14.95
CA LYS A 399 -55.04 43.64 -14.25
C LYS A 399 -55.02 44.03 -12.76
N LYS A 400 -55.77 45.06 -12.36
CA LYS A 400 -55.94 45.43 -10.94
C LYS A 400 -56.91 44.49 -10.24
N GLN A 401 -57.98 44.05 -10.91
CA GLN A 401 -58.94 43.08 -10.38
C GLN A 401 -58.32 41.68 -10.16
N ALA A 402 -57.55 41.18 -11.13
CA ALA A 402 -56.83 39.90 -10.98
C ALA A 402 -55.75 39.89 -9.87
N LYS A 403 -55.24 41.08 -9.47
CA LYS A 403 -54.35 41.24 -8.31
C LYS A 403 -55.10 41.33 -6.98
N ALA A 404 -56.35 41.77 -6.98
CA ALA A 404 -57.22 41.81 -5.80
C ALA A 404 -57.75 40.40 -5.47
N ASP A 405 -58.14 39.61 -6.47
CA ASP A 405 -58.62 38.22 -6.29
C ASP A 405 -57.51 37.28 -5.78
N ARG A 406 -56.26 37.51 -6.16
CA ARG A 406 -55.10 36.79 -5.60
C ARG A 406 -54.80 37.14 -4.13
N LYS A 407 -55.33 38.25 -3.62
CA LYS A 407 -55.10 38.72 -2.25
C LYS A 407 -56.22 38.25 -1.30
N SER A 408 -57.44 38.03 -1.80
CA SER A 408 -58.58 37.52 -1.02
C SER A 408 -58.47 36.02 -0.68
N MET A 409 -57.76 35.20 -1.46
CA MET A 409 -57.48 33.78 -1.13
C MET A 409 -56.41 33.57 -0.03
N LYS A 410 -55.78 34.64 0.49
CA LYS A 410 -54.73 34.57 1.52
C LYS A 410 -55.16 35.06 2.92
N SER A 411 -56.43 35.42 3.10
CA SER A 411 -56.96 35.92 4.39
C SER A 411 -58.25 35.21 4.79
N ALA A 412 -58.14 33.91 5.10
CA ALA A 412 -59.11 33.19 5.93
C ALA A 412 -58.37 32.62 7.16
N PRO A 413 -58.91 32.76 8.39
CA PRO A 413 -58.20 32.47 9.63
C PRO A 413 -58.08 30.95 9.90
N PRO A 414 -57.00 30.45 10.52
CA PRO A 414 -56.94 29.08 11.00
C PRO A 414 -57.67 28.98 12.35
N GLY A 415 -58.87 28.42 12.33
CA GLY A 415 -59.51 27.83 13.51
C GLY A 415 -58.94 26.43 13.77
N ASP A 416 -58.72 26.14 15.05
CA ASP A 416 -58.54 24.85 15.73
C ASP A 416 -57.68 23.78 15.05
N HIS A 417 -56.38 23.75 15.39
CA HIS A 417 -55.63 22.51 15.68
C HIS A 417 -54.32 22.87 16.42
N VAL A 418 -54.42 23.44 17.63
CA VAL A 418 -53.30 23.55 18.57
C VAL A 418 -53.71 22.87 19.88
N ALA A 419 -53.69 21.54 19.89
CA ALA A 419 -53.97 20.77 21.11
C ALA A 419 -53.18 19.46 21.25
N ASN A 420 -52.20 19.16 20.39
CA ASN A 420 -51.49 17.87 20.46
C ASN A 420 -49.95 17.93 20.46
N PHE A 421 -49.34 19.08 20.76
CA PHE A 421 -47.88 19.19 20.85
C PHE A 421 -47.33 19.40 22.28
N ALA A 422 -48.21 19.61 23.27
CA ALA A 422 -47.80 19.85 24.67
C ALA A 422 -47.88 18.61 25.58
N ALA A 423 -48.39 17.47 25.10
CA ALA A 423 -48.58 16.26 25.92
C ALA A 423 -47.53 15.14 25.69
N LEU A 424 -46.55 15.34 24.81
CA LEU A 424 -45.56 14.31 24.48
C LEU A 424 -44.16 14.56 25.08
N SER A 425 -43.93 15.73 25.67
CA SER A 425 -42.62 16.14 26.21
C SER A 425 -42.36 15.70 27.66
N GLN A 426 -43.22 14.86 28.25
CA GLN A 426 -43.18 14.56 29.69
C GLN A 426 -43.17 13.07 30.08
N VAL A 427 -42.84 12.15 29.16
CA VAL A 427 -42.89 10.69 29.45
C VAL A 427 -41.60 9.91 29.18
N LEU A 428 -40.49 10.49 28.68
CA LEU A 428 -39.28 9.70 28.36
C LEU A 428 -37.99 10.30 28.93
N ALA A 429 -37.98 10.52 30.25
CA ALA A 429 -36.77 10.49 31.06
C ALA A 429 -36.65 9.09 31.69
N GLY A 430 -35.71 8.26 31.22
CA GLY A 430 -35.44 6.96 31.83
C GLY A 430 -34.76 5.93 30.91
N GLU A 431 -33.48 5.70 31.18
CA GLU A 431 -32.70 4.45 31.06
C GLU A 431 -32.46 3.72 29.72
N VAL A 432 -31.32 3.01 29.74
CA VAL A 432 -30.54 2.42 28.64
C VAL A 432 -30.92 0.96 28.39
N HIS A 433 -31.18 0.54 27.13
CA HIS A 433 -30.67 -0.72 26.56
C HIS A 433 -30.86 -0.83 25.03
N VAL A 434 -29.86 -1.40 24.35
CA VAL A 434 -29.80 -1.84 22.92
C VAL A 434 -30.23 -3.34 22.88
N PRO A 435 -30.63 -4.05 21.78
CA PRO A 435 -30.55 -3.74 20.34
C PRO A 435 -31.71 -4.21 19.39
N ARG A 436 -31.70 -3.70 18.14
CA ARG A 436 -32.03 -4.31 16.81
C ARG A 436 -33.24 -5.28 16.74
N LYS A 437 -34.36 -5.03 16.03
CA LYS A 437 -34.55 -5.03 14.54
C LYS A 437 -36.04 -4.75 14.19
N GLU A 438 -36.29 -4.35 12.93
CA GLU A 438 -37.57 -4.40 12.15
C GLU A 438 -38.63 -3.31 12.40
N ARG A 439 -38.71 -2.35 11.47
CA ARG A 439 -39.92 -1.58 11.16
C ARG A 439 -40.07 -1.42 9.65
N THR A 440 -41.16 -2.00 9.16
CA THR A 440 -41.79 -1.75 7.87
C THR A 440 -42.19 -0.28 7.75
N ALA A 441 -41.99 0.30 6.56
CA ALA A 441 -42.31 1.68 6.26
C ALA A 441 -43.81 1.84 5.96
N ALA A 442 -44.51 2.64 6.77
CA ALA A 442 -45.80 3.23 6.40
C ALA A 442 -45.55 4.54 5.62
N PRO A 443 -46.24 4.80 4.50
CA PRO A 443 -45.97 5.95 3.64
C PRO A 443 -46.42 7.27 4.29
N SER A 444 -45.51 8.25 4.27
CA SER A 444 -45.67 9.57 4.86
C SER A 444 -46.72 10.43 4.14
N LEU A 445 -47.51 11.16 4.92
CA LEU A 445 -48.52 12.17 4.55
C LEU A 445 -48.06 13.26 3.54
N LEU A 446 -46.76 13.32 3.22
CA LEU A 446 -46.18 14.21 2.21
C LEU A 446 -46.60 13.86 0.77
N SER A 447 -46.79 12.58 0.44
CA SER A 447 -47.13 12.19 -0.95
C SER A 447 -48.55 12.62 -1.35
N LYS A 448 -49.50 12.54 -0.40
CA LYS A 448 -50.89 12.97 -0.60
C LYS A 448 -51.03 14.49 -0.71
N ALA A 449 -50.09 15.26 -0.17
CA ALA A 449 -50.07 16.71 -0.32
C ALA A 449 -49.53 17.15 -1.69
N THR A 450 -48.54 16.44 -2.23
CA THR A 450 -47.99 16.71 -3.57
C THR A 450 -48.97 16.37 -4.70
N GLU A 451 -49.67 15.24 -4.62
CA GLU A 451 -50.64 14.84 -5.66
C GLU A 451 -51.83 15.83 -5.78
N ARG A 452 -52.26 16.42 -4.67
CA ARG A 452 -53.34 17.43 -4.68
C ARG A 452 -52.90 18.78 -5.25
N ILE A 453 -51.62 19.12 -5.15
CA ILE A 453 -51.06 20.34 -5.72
C ILE A 453 -50.92 20.17 -7.24
N ASP A 454 -50.46 19.02 -7.70
CA ASP A 454 -50.31 18.74 -9.14
C ASP A 454 -51.67 18.71 -9.85
N GLN A 455 -52.71 18.10 -9.25
CA GLN A 455 -54.08 18.11 -9.79
C GLN A 455 -54.71 19.52 -9.87
N ALA A 456 -54.37 20.42 -8.93
CA ALA A 456 -54.84 21.80 -8.94
C ALA A 456 -54.10 22.67 -9.99
N VAL A 457 -52.86 22.31 -10.32
CA VAL A 457 -52.08 22.98 -11.38
C VAL A 457 -52.59 22.56 -12.76
N ASP A 458 -52.85 21.27 -12.98
CA ASP A 458 -53.35 20.77 -14.26
C ASP A 458 -54.75 21.32 -14.61
N THR A 459 -55.63 21.43 -13.60
CA THR A 459 -56.96 22.03 -13.78
C THR A 459 -56.89 23.53 -14.09
N ALA A 460 -55.94 24.26 -13.49
CA ALA A 460 -55.70 25.67 -13.80
C ALA A 460 -55.08 25.87 -15.20
N GLU A 461 -54.18 24.98 -15.65
CA GLU A 461 -53.61 25.02 -17.00
C GLU A 461 -54.68 24.76 -18.07
N HIS A 462 -55.60 23.82 -17.83
CA HIS A 462 -56.69 23.50 -18.76
C HIS A 462 -57.72 24.64 -18.90
N GLU A 463 -58.07 25.32 -17.80
CA GLU A 463 -58.98 26.47 -17.85
C GLU A 463 -58.33 27.69 -18.53
N VAL A 464 -57.03 27.92 -18.31
CA VAL A 464 -56.29 28.96 -19.04
C VAL A 464 -56.23 28.66 -20.54
N GLN A 465 -56.05 27.38 -20.91
CA GLN A 465 -56.03 26.98 -22.31
C GLN A 465 -57.38 27.19 -23.00
N LYS A 466 -58.51 26.86 -22.34
CA LYS A 466 -59.85 27.14 -22.86
C LYS A 466 -60.12 28.63 -23.08
N VAL A 467 -59.64 29.50 -22.19
CA VAL A 467 -59.76 30.96 -22.33
C VAL A 467 -58.91 31.47 -23.51
N VAL A 468 -57.72 30.89 -23.71
CA VAL A 468 -56.88 31.21 -24.86
C VAL A 468 -57.54 30.79 -26.17
N ASP A 469 -58.15 29.61 -26.20
CA ASP A 469 -58.79 29.09 -27.41
C ASP A 469 -60.10 29.83 -27.75
N THR A 470 -60.87 30.29 -26.75
CA THR A 470 -62.05 31.15 -26.97
C THR A 470 -61.68 32.56 -27.44
N VAL A 471 -60.59 33.14 -26.92
CA VAL A 471 -60.06 34.43 -27.42
C VAL A 471 -59.54 34.30 -28.85
N LYS A 472 -58.96 33.15 -29.19
CA LYS A 472 -58.46 32.86 -30.55
C LYS A 472 -59.61 32.66 -31.54
N ALA A 473 -60.68 32.00 -31.13
CA ALA A 473 -61.91 31.86 -31.91
C ALA A 473 -62.62 33.21 -32.13
N ALA A 474 -62.71 34.06 -31.08
CA ALA A 474 -63.29 35.40 -31.20
C ALA A 474 -62.47 36.32 -32.13
N ALA A 475 -61.14 36.16 -32.14
CA ALA A 475 -60.25 36.90 -33.04
C ALA A 475 -60.37 36.44 -34.50
N GLN A 476 -60.79 35.20 -34.78
CA GLN A 476 -61.05 34.71 -36.13
C GLN A 476 -62.40 35.19 -36.68
N VAL A 477 -63.44 35.26 -35.84
CA VAL A 477 -64.76 35.75 -36.26
C VAL A 477 -64.74 37.25 -36.59
N LEU A 478 -63.93 38.05 -35.88
CA LEU A 478 -63.77 39.48 -36.16
C LEU A 478 -62.92 39.79 -37.40
N SER A 479 -62.21 38.81 -37.96
CA SER A 479 -61.42 38.97 -39.20
C SER A 479 -62.18 38.57 -40.48
N GLU A 480 -63.42 38.08 -40.35
CA GLU A 480 -64.25 37.65 -41.49
C GLU A 480 -65.42 38.62 -41.80
N GLU A 481 -65.57 39.73 -41.06
CA GLU A 481 -66.59 40.77 -41.31
C GLU A 481 -66.03 42.15 -41.75
N GLU A 482 -64.75 42.23 -42.13
CA GLU A 482 -64.19 43.30 -42.99
C GLU A 482 -63.91 42.75 -44.39
#